data_AF-A0A915YV78-F1
#
_entry.id   AF-A0A915YV78-F1
#
_cell.length_a   1.000
_cell.length_b   1.000
_cell.length_c   1.000
_cell.angle_alpha   90.00
_cell.angle_beta   90.00
_cell.angle_gamma   90.00
#
_symmetry.space_group_name_H-M   'P 1'
#
loop_
_entity.id
_entity.type
_entity.pdbx_description
1 polymer ?
#
loop_
_entity_poly.entity_id
_entity_poly.type
_entity_poly.pdbx_seq_one_letter_code
_entity_poly.pdbx_strand_id
1 'polypeptide(L)'
;MSAMYKWSTEELISFLKSKDLRLDDEDFQVLREKKIDGVIFPNLTEERLIEYGLKRGPAMMISMEVQKLPNHLSLSHGKINYFRLFPPSQWSLLDFSNWVSSCWPSTAEDTRKTNQFFFNTLYILRDDPAVSTEVLDVVTNLLTQKKKEKSQKNRLANRQNY
;
A
#
# COMPACT_ATOMS: atom_id res chain seq x y z
N MET A 1 3.85 21.13 -7.84
CA MET A 1 3.78 20.19 -6.70
C MET A 1 5.19 19.86 -6.27
N SER A 2 5.64 20.40 -5.14
CA SER A 2 6.86 19.90 -4.50
C SER A 2 6.65 18.43 -4.15
N ALA A 3 7.69 17.63 -4.33
CA ALA A 3 7.71 16.22 -3.99
C ALA A 3 7.36 16.04 -2.49
N MET A 4 6.13 15.63 -2.17
CA MET A 4 5.65 15.46 -0.79
C MET A 4 6.58 14.59 0.05
N TYR A 5 7.23 13.58 -0.53
CA TYR A 5 8.21 12.73 0.14
C TYR A 5 9.45 13.48 0.68
N LYS A 6 9.65 14.75 0.30
CA LYS A 6 10.73 15.61 0.81
C LYS A 6 10.31 16.47 2.00
N TRP A 7 9.02 16.48 2.34
CA TRP A 7 8.50 17.33 3.40
C TRP A 7 8.90 16.78 4.77
N SER A 8 9.52 17.65 5.56
CA SER A 8 9.62 17.52 7.01
C SER A 8 8.23 17.52 7.67
N THR A 9 8.17 17.16 8.95
CA THR A 9 6.94 17.22 9.75
C THR A 9 6.32 18.63 9.76
N GLU A 10 7.12 19.69 9.84
CA GLU A 10 6.59 21.06 9.84
C GLU A 10 6.06 21.50 8.46
N GLU A 11 6.68 21.07 7.38
CA GLU A 11 6.16 21.31 6.02
C GLU A 11 4.85 20.57 5.79
N LEU A 12 4.72 19.33 6.30
CA LEU A 12 3.48 18.57 6.28
C LEU A 12 2.38 19.26 7.11
N ILE A 13 2.70 19.73 8.33
CA ILE A 13 1.74 20.46 9.17
C ILE A 13 1.30 21.75 8.48
N SER A 14 2.21 22.47 7.84
CA SER A 14 1.89 23.68 7.07
C SER A 14 0.92 23.37 5.93
N PHE A 15 1.11 22.25 5.24
CA PHE A 15 0.16 21.75 4.25
C PHE A 15 -1.21 21.46 4.89
N LEU A 16 -1.28 20.75 6.01
CA LEU A 16 -2.55 20.42 6.67
C LEU A 16 -3.28 21.67 7.20
N LYS A 17 -2.56 22.65 7.75
CA LYS A 17 -3.13 23.96 8.16
C LYS A 17 -3.76 24.71 6.99
N SER A 18 -3.27 24.49 5.76
CA SER A 18 -3.87 25.09 4.54
C SER A 18 -5.19 24.44 4.10
N LYS A 19 -5.62 23.32 4.72
CA LYS A 19 -6.74 22.48 4.25
C LYS A 19 -8.08 22.69 4.98
N ASP A 20 -8.22 23.72 5.81
CA ASP A 20 -9.44 24.02 6.61
C ASP A 20 -10.03 22.76 7.29
N LEU A 21 -9.17 21.98 7.94
CA LEU A 21 -9.55 20.71 8.58
C LEU A 21 -10.08 20.87 10.00
N ARG A 22 -10.10 22.11 10.52
CA ARG A 22 -10.47 22.45 11.91
C ARG A 22 -9.69 21.65 12.97
N LEU A 23 -8.41 21.38 12.66
CA LEU A 23 -7.44 20.80 13.60
C LEU A 23 -6.89 21.89 14.52
N ASP A 24 -6.63 21.55 15.78
CA ASP A 24 -5.99 22.43 16.75
C ASP A 24 -4.50 22.12 16.93
N ASP A 25 -3.82 22.89 17.78
CA ASP A 25 -2.38 22.69 18.00
C ASP A 25 -2.06 21.40 18.78
N GLU A 26 -3.00 20.84 19.56
CA GLU A 26 -2.83 19.53 20.22
C GLU A 26 -2.81 18.42 19.18
N ASP A 27 -3.68 18.49 18.17
CA ASP A 27 -3.68 17.54 17.05
C ASP A 27 -2.35 17.56 16.30
N PHE A 28 -1.80 18.76 16.03
CA PHE A 28 -0.50 18.89 15.36
C PHE A 28 0.66 18.44 16.24
N GLN A 29 0.56 18.58 17.56
CA GLN A 29 1.57 18.10 18.49
C GLN A 29 1.74 16.58 18.41
N VAL A 30 0.64 15.82 18.23
CA VAL A 30 0.72 14.37 18.00
C VAL A 30 1.56 14.02 16.77
N LEU A 31 1.38 14.77 15.66
CA LEU A 31 2.15 14.55 14.43
C LEU A 31 3.66 14.81 14.64
N ARG A 32 4.00 15.84 15.44
CA ARG A 32 5.40 16.16 15.81
C ARG A 32 6.02 15.06 16.66
N GLU A 33 5.31 14.61 17.69
CA GLU A 33 5.81 13.58 18.60
C GLU A 33 6.07 12.25 17.89
N LYS A 34 5.20 11.89 16.95
CA LYS A 34 5.37 10.69 16.12
C LYS A 34 6.28 10.91 14.91
N LYS A 35 6.81 12.13 14.71
CA LYS A 35 7.67 12.51 13.58
C LYS A 35 7.07 12.12 12.24
N ILE A 36 5.77 12.37 12.07
CA ILE A 36 5.09 12.10 10.81
C ILE A 36 5.59 13.10 9.77
N ASP A 37 6.26 12.60 8.74
CA ASP A 37 6.79 13.39 7.63
C ASP A 37 6.02 13.07 6.34
N GLY A 38 6.41 13.71 5.24
CA GLY A 38 5.76 13.47 3.94
C GLY A 38 6.02 12.08 3.33
N VAL A 39 6.93 11.28 3.91
CA VAL A 39 7.13 9.87 3.54
C VAL A 39 6.12 8.97 4.26
N ILE A 40 5.85 9.25 5.55
CA ILE A 40 4.91 8.48 6.37
C ILE A 40 3.46 8.85 6.06
N PHE A 41 3.19 10.14 5.82
CA PHE A 41 1.85 10.68 5.63
C PHE A 41 0.95 9.89 4.65
N PRO A 42 1.39 9.49 3.44
CA PRO A 42 0.59 8.67 2.52
C PRO A 42 0.08 7.35 3.08
N ASN A 43 0.66 6.85 4.17
CA ASN A 43 0.38 5.53 4.75
C ASN A 43 -0.44 5.61 6.04
N LEU A 44 -0.88 6.81 6.44
CA LEU A 44 -1.71 6.98 7.62
C LEU A 44 -3.14 6.50 7.36
N THR A 45 -3.69 5.78 8.32
CA THR A 45 -5.12 5.44 8.38
C THR A 45 -5.75 6.13 9.58
N GLU A 46 -7.07 6.20 9.63
CA GLU A 46 -7.79 6.72 10.80
C GLU A 46 -7.38 5.96 12.07
N GLU A 47 -7.29 4.62 12.00
CA GLU A 47 -6.95 3.76 13.13
C GLU A 47 -5.56 4.05 13.68
N ARG A 48 -4.54 4.16 12.81
CA ARG A 48 -3.18 4.51 13.24
C ARG A 48 -3.11 5.88 13.89
N LEU A 49 -3.86 6.84 13.36
CA LEU A 49 -3.92 8.19 13.93
C LEU A 49 -4.55 8.16 15.34
N ILE A 50 -5.58 7.34 15.55
CA ILE A 50 -6.17 7.11 16.88
C ILE A 50 -5.17 6.44 17.82
N GLU A 51 -4.45 5.41 17.37
CA GLU A 51 -3.39 4.74 18.14
C GLU A 51 -2.26 5.70 18.54
N TYR A 52 -2.01 6.73 17.74
CA TYR A 52 -1.01 7.75 18.04
C TYR A 52 -1.48 8.80 19.04
N GLY A 53 -2.77 8.83 19.39
CA GLY A 53 -3.34 9.72 20.39
C GLY A 53 -4.30 10.77 19.85
N LEU A 54 -4.60 10.78 18.54
CA LEU A 54 -5.62 11.68 18.00
C LEU A 54 -7.02 11.21 18.38
N LYS A 55 -7.90 12.19 18.66
CA LYS A 55 -9.33 11.91 18.73
C LYS A 55 -9.84 11.49 17.36
N ARG A 56 -10.93 10.73 17.34
CA ARG A 56 -11.54 10.20 16.10
C ARG A 56 -11.83 11.27 15.05
N GLY A 57 -12.32 12.45 15.44
CA GLY A 57 -12.63 13.55 14.52
C GLY A 57 -11.40 14.03 13.72
N PRO A 58 -10.35 14.52 14.40
CA PRO A 58 -9.07 14.86 13.79
C PRO A 58 -8.46 13.74 12.94
N ALA A 59 -8.47 12.49 13.46
CA ALA A 59 -7.98 11.33 12.74
C ALA A 59 -8.71 11.09 11.40
N MET A 60 -10.04 11.24 11.39
CA MET A 60 -10.86 11.12 10.19
C MET A 60 -10.56 12.24 9.18
N MET A 61 -10.43 13.50 9.63
CA MET A 61 -10.15 14.63 8.74
C MET A 61 -8.78 14.48 8.05
N ILE A 62 -7.76 14.06 8.80
CA ILE A 62 -6.43 13.79 8.25
C ILE A 62 -6.50 12.62 7.27
N SER A 63 -7.14 11.50 7.63
CA SER A 63 -7.24 10.33 6.75
C SER A 63 -7.96 10.65 5.43
N MET A 64 -8.95 11.53 5.44
CA MET A 64 -9.61 12.03 4.23
C MET A 64 -8.68 12.87 3.34
N GLU A 65 -7.77 13.66 3.90
CA GLU A 65 -6.73 14.33 3.11
C GLU A 65 -5.73 13.34 2.52
N VAL A 66 -5.36 12.30 3.28
CA VAL A 66 -4.54 11.23 2.72
C VAL A 66 -5.28 10.62 1.53
N GLN A 67 -6.58 10.32 1.65
CA GLN A 67 -7.46 9.83 0.55
C GLN A 67 -7.49 10.69 -0.69
N LYS A 68 -7.37 12.01 -0.56
CA LYS A 68 -7.34 12.93 -1.70
C LYS A 68 -6.02 12.94 -2.45
N LEU A 69 -4.95 12.39 -1.87
CA LEU A 69 -3.70 12.25 -2.60
C LEU A 69 -3.96 11.43 -3.87
N PRO A 70 -3.40 11.83 -5.03
CA PRO A 70 -3.61 11.14 -6.31
C PRO A 70 -3.23 9.65 -6.28
N ASN A 71 -2.59 9.20 -5.20
CA ASN A 71 -2.15 7.84 -4.94
C ASN A 71 -2.99 7.10 -3.86
N HIS A 72 -3.80 7.76 -3.04
CA HIS A 72 -4.49 7.10 -1.91
C HIS A 72 -5.90 6.59 -2.22
N LEU A 73 -6.51 6.98 -3.34
CA LEU A 73 -7.76 6.35 -3.84
C LEU A 73 -7.56 4.91 -4.33
N SER A 74 -6.49 4.27 -3.91
CA SER A 74 -6.23 2.89 -4.20
C SER A 74 -5.64 2.28 -2.95
N LEU A 75 -6.36 1.29 -2.39
CA LEU A 75 -5.78 0.17 -1.61
C LEU A 75 -4.46 -0.36 -2.21
N SER A 76 -4.21 -0.03 -3.46
CA SER A 76 -3.05 -0.28 -4.30
C SER A 76 -1.75 0.43 -3.85
N HIS A 77 -1.75 1.60 -3.21
CA HIS A 77 -0.48 2.22 -2.78
C HIS A 77 0.04 1.74 -1.42
N GLY A 78 -0.83 1.44 -0.45
CA GLY A 78 -0.38 0.71 0.73
C GLY A 78 0.23 -0.63 0.32
N LYS A 79 -0.46 -1.35 -0.58
CA LYS A 79 0.01 -2.62 -1.12
C LYS A 79 1.28 -2.52 -1.97
N ILE A 80 1.53 -1.39 -2.66
CA ILE A 80 2.78 -1.21 -3.43
C ILE A 80 4.01 -1.16 -2.53
N ASN A 81 3.86 -0.76 -1.26
CA ASN A 81 4.99 -0.67 -0.34
C ASN A 81 5.65 -2.02 -0.11
N TYR A 82 4.94 -3.14 -0.26
CA TYR A 82 5.57 -4.46 -0.24
C TYR A 82 6.75 -4.54 -1.22
N PHE A 83 6.55 -4.09 -2.46
CA PHE A 83 7.58 -4.09 -3.51
C PHE A 83 8.69 -3.05 -3.28
N ARG A 84 8.52 -2.15 -2.30
CA ARG A 84 9.54 -1.16 -1.91
C ARG A 84 10.31 -1.57 -0.65
N LEU A 85 9.62 -2.21 0.28
CA LEU A 85 10.14 -2.58 1.61
C LEU A 85 10.89 -3.91 1.58
N PHE A 86 10.48 -4.84 0.72
CA PHE A 86 11.11 -6.14 0.58
C PHE A 86 11.92 -6.20 -0.71
N PRO A 87 13.16 -6.75 -0.68
CA PRO A 87 13.95 -6.96 -1.88
C PRO A 87 13.23 -7.93 -2.85
N PRO A 88 13.47 -7.83 -4.17
CA PRO A 88 12.83 -8.68 -5.16
C PRO A 88 12.95 -10.18 -4.89
N SER A 89 14.07 -10.62 -4.33
CA SER A 89 14.31 -12.01 -3.94
C SER A 89 13.33 -12.57 -2.89
N GLN A 90 12.66 -11.70 -2.14
CA GLN A 90 11.67 -12.06 -1.13
C GLN A 90 10.22 -11.95 -1.63
N TRP A 91 10.01 -11.53 -2.89
CA TRP A 91 8.66 -11.35 -3.40
C TRP A 91 7.97 -12.70 -3.63
N SER A 92 6.84 -12.90 -2.95
CA SER A 92 5.95 -14.03 -3.17
C SER A 92 4.50 -13.63 -2.93
N LEU A 93 3.55 -14.31 -3.59
CA LEU A 93 2.12 -14.05 -3.36
C LEU A 93 1.73 -14.33 -1.90
N LEU A 94 2.35 -15.36 -1.29
CA LEU A 94 2.09 -15.76 0.09
C LEU A 94 2.58 -14.69 1.06
N ASP A 95 3.83 -14.25 0.94
CA ASP A 95 4.42 -13.24 1.81
C ASP A 95 3.72 -11.90 1.64
N PHE A 96 3.38 -11.53 0.41
CA PHE A 96 2.55 -10.36 0.14
C PHE A 96 1.19 -10.46 0.84
N SER A 97 0.51 -11.61 0.75
CA SER A 97 -0.81 -11.79 1.38
C SER A 97 -0.72 -11.76 2.90
N ASN A 98 0.30 -12.37 3.49
CA ASN A 98 0.57 -12.34 4.93
C ASN A 98 0.86 -10.93 5.40
N TRP A 99 1.72 -10.20 4.67
CA TRP A 99 2.05 -8.83 4.97
C TRP A 99 0.82 -7.92 4.90
N VAL A 100 0.03 -8.01 3.82
CA VAL A 100 -1.23 -7.28 3.70
C VAL A 100 -2.18 -7.60 4.84
N SER A 101 -2.34 -8.87 5.20
CA SER A 101 -3.23 -9.28 6.30
C SER A 101 -2.76 -8.77 7.67
N SER A 102 -1.44 -8.65 7.87
CA SER A 102 -0.87 -8.08 9.09
C SER A 102 -1.10 -6.58 9.20
N CYS A 103 -1.07 -5.87 8.08
CA CYS A 103 -1.25 -4.43 8.01
C CYS A 103 -2.74 -4.03 7.96
N TRP A 104 -3.57 -4.90 7.38
CA TRP A 104 -5.01 -4.71 7.19
C TRP A 104 -5.72 -6.07 7.35
N PRO A 105 -6.19 -6.42 8.56
CA PRO A 105 -6.95 -7.65 8.80
C PRO A 105 -8.19 -7.67 7.89
N SER A 106 -8.27 -8.62 6.97
CA SER A 106 -9.15 -8.52 5.79
C SER A 106 -10.19 -9.65 5.70
N THR A 107 -11.29 -9.43 4.99
CA THR A 107 -12.35 -10.41 4.71
C THR A 107 -12.03 -11.29 3.49
N ALA A 108 -12.74 -12.39 3.26
CA ALA A 108 -12.47 -13.29 2.13
C ALA A 108 -12.58 -12.63 0.73
N GLU A 109 -13.42 -11.60 0.57
CA GLU A 109 -13.52 -10.80 -0.66
C GLU A 109 -12.26 -9.94 -0.87
N ASP A 110 -11.61 -9.52 0.21
CA ASP A 110 -10.37 -8.74 0.16
C ASP A 110 -9.18 -9.59 -0.28
N THR A 111 -9.18 -10.89 0.00
CA THR A 111 -8.12 -11.82 -0.45
C THR A 111 -8.05 -11.89 -1.98
N ARG A 112 -9.21 -11.98 -2.66
CA ARG A 112 -9.25 -12.02 -4.13
C ARG A 112 -8.70 -10.73 -4.74
N LYS A 113 -9.09 -9.58 -4.20
CA LYS A 113 -8.61 -8.26 -4.62
C LYS A 113 -7.11 -8.09 -4.34
N THR A 114 -6.61 -8.64 -3.24
CA THR A 114 -5.19 -8.67 -2.89
C THR A 114 -4.37 -9.46 -3.91
N ASN A 115 -4.80 -10.68 -4.26
CA ASN A 115 -4.12 -11.47 -5.28
C ASN A 115 -4.12 -10.79 -6.66
N GLN A 116 -5.26 -10.18 -7.02
CA GLN A 116 -5.36 -9.43 -8.28
C GLN A 116 -4.39 -8.24 -8.28
N PHE A 117 -4.34 -7.47 -7.20
CA PHE A 117 -3.41 -6.35 -7.07
C PHE A 117 -1.96 -6.79 -7.26
N PHE A 118 -1.52 -7.83 -6.54
CA PHE A 118 -0.15 -8.35 -6.64
C PHE A 118 0.26 -8.60 -8.10
N PHE A 119 -0.56 -9.34 -8.83
CA PHE A 119 -0.24 -9.67 -10.23
C PHE A 119 -0.39 -8.50 -11.20
N ASN A 120 -1.32 -7.59 -10.97
CA ASN A 120 -1.43 -6.38 -11.78
C ASN A 120 -0.16 -5.54 -11.65
N THR A 121 0.38 -5.40 -10.44
CA THR A 121 1.66 -4.72 -10.20
C THR A 121 2.81 -5.41 -10.92
N LEU A 122 2.88 -6.75 -10.87
CA LEU A 122 3.89 -7.50 -11.62
C LEU A 122 3.80 -7.27 -13.15
N TYR A 123 2.58 -7.17 -13.71
CA TYR A 123 2.42 -6.85 -15.12
C TYR A 123 2.89 -5.44 -15.46
N ILE A 124 2.60 -4.45 -14.60
CA ILE A 124 3.10 -3.08 -14.76
C ILE A 124 4.63 -3.06 -14.75
N LEU A 125 5.26 -3.72 -13.77
CA LEU A 125 6.73 -3.78 -13.67
C LEU A 125 7.37 -4.50 -14.86
N ARG A 126 6.73 -5.54 -15.40
CA ARG A 126 7.22 -6.23 -16.60
C ARG A 126 7.23 -5.33 -17.82
N ASP A 127 6.22 -4.47 -17.96
CA ASP A 127 6.02 -3.64 -19.14
C ASP A 127 6.72 -2.27 -19.04
N ASP A 128 7.33 -1.95 -17.88
CA ASP A 128 8.06 -0.71 -17.64
C ASP A 128 9.53 -0.83 -18.07
N PRO A 129 9.98 -0.05 -19.08
CA PRO A 129 11.35 -0.11 -19.58
C PRO A 129 12.41 0.40 -18.58
N ALA A 130 12.01 1.09 -17.51
CA ALA A 130 12.93 1.60 -16.49
C ALA A 130 13.28 0.56 -15.40
N VAL A 131 12.62 -0.60 -15.40
CA VAL A 131 12.82 -1.64 -14.39
C VAL A 131 14.13 -2.39 -14.66
N SER A 132 14.90 -2.64 -13.60
CA SER A 132 16.18 -3.34 -13.70
C SER A 132 16.01 -4.81 -14.13
N THR A 133 17.05 -5.38 -14.75
CA THR A 133 17.06 -6.78 -15.18
C THR A 133 16.85 -7.76 -14.03
N GLU A 134 17.44 -7.50 -12.86
CA GLU A 134 17.24 -8.30 -11.64
C GLU A 134 15.76 -8.36 -11.24
N VAL A 135 15.06 -7.22 -11.26
CA VAL A 135 13.64 -7.16 -10.94
C VAL A 135 12.82 -7.85 -12.02
N LEU A 136 13.16 -7.66 -13.31
CA LEU A 136 12.46 -8.31 -14.43
C LEU A 136 12.55 -9.84 -14.39
N ASP A 137 13.69 -10.41 -13.98
CA ASP A 137 13.88 -11.84 -13.83
C ASP A 137 12.94 -12.42 -12.75
N VAL A 138 12.90 -11.78 -11.59
CA VAL A 138 11.98 -12.14 -10.50
C VAL A 138 10.53 -12.04 -10.95
N VAL A 139 10.13 -10.92 -11.56
CA VAL A 139 8.77 -10.69 -12.05
C VAL A 139 8.36 -11.76 -13.06
N THR A 140 9.24 -12.10 -14.01
CA THR A 140 8.99 -13.12 -15.04
C THR A 140 8.81 -14.50 -14.43
N ASN A 141 9.61 -14.85 -13.42
CA ASN A 141 9.49 -16.10 -12.69
C ASN A 141 8.14 -16.21 -11.96
N LEU A 142 7.74 -15.18 -11.22
CA LEU A 142 6.46 -15.15 -10.49
C LEU A 142 5.25 -15.24 -11.43
N LEU A 143 5.28 -14.53 -12.57
CA LEU A 143 4.22 -14.62 -13.58
C LEU A 143 4.16 -16.01 -14.23
N THR A 144 5.30 -16.69 -14.38
CA THR A 144 5.37 -18.05 -14.90
C THR A 144 4.80 -19.07 -13.92
N GLN A 145 5.09 -18.92 -12.61
CA GLN A 145 4.49 -19.76 -11.56
C GLN A 145 2.96 -19.66 -11.57
N LYS A 146 2.40 -18.45 -11.66
CA LYS A 146 0.94 -18.22 -11.79
C LYS A 146 0.32 -19.01 -12.94
N LYS A 147 0.98 -19.03 -14.12
CA LYS A 147 0.50 -19.77 -15.30
C LYS A 147 0.50 -21.29 -15.06
N LYS A 148 1.54 -21.81 -14.42
CA LYS A 148 1.66 -23.24 -14.09
C LYS A 148 0.55 -23.68 -13.14
N GLU A 149 0.30 -22.93 -12.07
CA GLU A 149 -0.78 -23.21 -11.11
C GLU A 149 -2.16 -23.21 -11.77
N LYS A 150 -2.45 -22.22 -12.62
CA LYS A 150 -3.72 -22.15 -13.37
C LYS A 150 -3.90 -23.38 -14.28
N SER A 151 -2.83 -23.80 -14.95
CA SER A 151 -2.84 -24.97 -15.84
C SER A 151 -3.06 -26.28 -15.08
N GLN A 152 -2.43 -26.42 -13.90
CA GLN A 152 -2.62 -27.58 -13.03
C GLN A 152 -4.05 -27.65 -12.47
N LYS A 153 -4.60 -26.53 -12.00
CA LYS A 153 -6.00 -26.46 -11.52
C LYS A 153 -7.00 -26.87 -12.60
N ASN A 154 -6.81 -26.40 -13.84
CA ASN A 154 -7.65 -26.78 -14.96
C ASN A 154 -7.57 -28.29 -15.28
N ARG A 155 -6.36 -28.89 -15.21
CA ARG A 155 -6.17 -30.33 -15.42
C ARG A 155 -6.85 -31.17 -14.33
N LEU A 156 -6.79 -30.74 -13.08
CA LEU A 156 -7.42 -31.43 -11.95
C LEU A 156 -8.95 -31.35 -12.01
N ALA A 157 -9.50 -30.18 -12.34
CA ALA A 157 -10.95 -30.00 -12.53
C ALA A 157 -11.48 -30.89 -13.66
N ASN A 158 -10.74 -31.01 -14.77
CA ASN A 158 -11.13 -31.87 -15.88
C ASN A 158 -11.06 -33.39 -15.55
N ARG A 159 -10.26 -33.78 -14.54
CA ARG A 159 -10.17 -35.19 -14.08
C ARG A 159 -11.26 -35.59 -13.09
N GLN A 160 -11.94 -34.63 -12.45
CA GLN A 160 -13.05 -34.90 -11.53
C GLN A 160 -14.42 -34.99 -12.23
N ASN A 161 -14.47 -34.71 -13.54
CA ASN A 161 -15.67 -34.75 -14.36
C ASN A 161 -15.79 -36.03 -15.23
N TYR A 162 -15.00 -37.06 -14.91
CA TYR A 162 -15.06 -38.41 -15.47
C TYR A 162 -15.05 -39.43 -14.33
#